data_AF-A0A2J8B378-F1
#
_entry.id   AF-A0A2J8B378-F1
#
_cell.length_a   1.000
_cell.length_b   1.000
_cell.length_c   1.000
_cell.angle_alpha   90.00
_cell.angle_beta   90.00
_cell.angle_gamma   90.00
#
_symmetry.space_group_name_H-M   'P 1'
#
loop_
_entity.id
_entity.type
_entity.pdbx_description
1 polymer ?
#
loop_
_entity_poly.entity_id
_entity_poly.type
_entity_poly.pdbx_seq_one_letter_code
_entity_poly.pdbx_strand_id
1 'polypeptide(L)' 'MNAEKANIQTGVDAAEIPEYVFESLARSLLPVIQKYYESEGGKKAFAEWKAKKEISDSAST' A
#
# COMPACT_ATOMS: atom_id res chain seq x y z
N MET A 1 -8.18 -16.03 -34.34
CA MET A 1 -8.50 -14.91 -33.43
C MET A 1 -7.43 -14.91 -32.37
N ASN A 2 -6.50 -13.97 -32.48
CA ASN A 2 -5.22 -14.01 -31.78
C ASN A 2 -5.42 -13.31 -30.43
N ALA A 3 -5.35 -14.06 -29.34
CA ALA A 3 -5.47 -13.51 -28.00
C ALA A 3 -4.25 -12.63 -27.72
N GLU A 4 -4.47 -11.32 -27.82
CA GLU A 4 -3.63 -10.24 -27.32
C GLU A 4 -3.23 -10.58 -25.87
N LYS A 5 -2.01 -11.08 -25.72
CA LYS A 5 -1.36 -11.20 -24.42
C LYS A 5 -1.16 -9.77 -23.96
N ALA A 6 -1.95 -9.33 -22.98
CA ALA A 6 -1.81 -8.04 -22.35
C ALA A 6 -0.34 -7.84 -21.95
N ASN A 7 0.35 -7.06 -22.77
CA ASN A 7 1.67 -6.52 -22.50
C ASN A 7 1.48 -5.53 -21.35
N ILE A 8 1.59 -6.02 -20.12
CA ILE A 8 1.85 -5.14 -18.98
C ILE A 8 3.30 -4.70 -19.16
N GLN A 9 3.48 -3.71 -20.03
CA GLN A 9 4.72 -2.97 -20.16
C GLN A 9 4.95 -2.32 -18.80
N THR A 10 5.67 -2.98 -17.90
CA THR A 10 6.33 -2.36 -16.74
C THR A 10 7.50 -1.50 -17.24
N GLY A 11 7.24 -0.68 -18.26
CA GLY A 11 8.14 0.34 -18.78
C GLY A 11 8.10 1.53 -17.85
N VAL A 12 8.55 1.29 -16.63
CA VAL A 12 9.09 2.36 -15.82
C VAL A 12 10.57 2.35 -16.14
N ASP A 13 10.98 3.16 -17.12
CA ASP A 13 12.33 3.71 -17.19
C ASP A 13 12.51 4.66 -15.97
N ALA A 14 12.28 4.17 -14.75
CA ALA A 14 12.77 4.84 -13.57
C ALA A 14 14.27 4.58 -13.57
N ALA A 15 15.05 5.66 -13.52
CA ALA A 15 16.36 5.59 -12.90
C ALA A 15 16.21 4.70 -11.65
N GLU A 16 16.91 3.56 -11.65
CA GLU A 16 16.84 2.55 -10.61
C GLU A 16 17.04 3.28 -9.28
N ILE A 17 15.95 3.48 -8.53
CA ILE A 17 16.01 4.24 -7.28
C ILE A 17 16.92 3.43 -6.37
N PRO A 18 18.04 4.00 -5.92
CA PRO A 18 18.98 3.23 -5.11
C PRO A 18 18.31 2.72 -3.83
N GLU A 19 18.67 1.51 -3.42
CA GLU A 19 18.08 0.85 -2.25
C GLU A 19 18.16 1.71 -0.97
N TYR A 20 19.30 2.40 -0.78
CA TYR A 20 19.50 3.30 0.36
C TYR A 20 18.46 4.43 0.43
N VAL A 21 17.85 4.82 -0.70
CA VAL A 21 16.78 5.83 -0.73
C VAL A 21 15.50 5.25 -0.15
N PHE A 22 15.13 4.02 -0.52
CA PHE A 22 13.99 3.33 0.09
C PHE A 22 14.20 3.12 1.59
N GLU A 23 15.39 2.68 2.00
CA GLU A 23 15.73 2.50 3.42
C GLU A 23 15.66 3.83 4.20
N SER A 24 16.22 4.90 3.63
CA SER A 24 16.22 6.22 4.25
C SER A 24 14.79 6.75 4.42
N LEU A 25 13.94 6.55 3.42
CA LEU A 25 12.51 6.89 3.50
C LEU A 25 11.81 6.07 4.58
N ALA A 26 11.97 4.75 4.58
CA ALA A 26 11.35 3.88 5.56
C ALA A 26 11.77 4.25 6.99
N ARG A 27 13.07 4.46 7.23
CA ARG A 27 13.61 4.85 8.53
C ARG A 27 13.08 6.20 9.01
N SER A 28 12.91 7.15 8.10
CA SER A 28 12.38 8.49 8.41
C SER A 28 10.89 8.46 8.73
N LEU A 29 10.12 7.63 8.02
CA LEU A 29 8.66 7.56 8.15
C LEU A 29 8.18 6.64 9.27
N LEU A 30 8.91 5.57 9.58
CA LEU A 30 8.53 4.58 10.60
C LEU A 30 8.10 5.21 11.95
N PRO A 31 8.85 6.14 12.57
CA PRO A 31 8.43 6.72 13.86
C PRO A 31 7.13 7.54 13.74
N VAL A 32 6.92 8.21 12.60
CA VAL A 32 5.69 8.98 12.34
C VAL A 32 4.49 8.04 12.20
N ILE A 33 4.68 6.94 11.47
CA ILE A 33 3.67 5.90 11.29
C ILE A 33 3.32 5.27 12.64
N GLN A 34 4.32 4.88 13.43
CA GLN A 34 4.10 4.29 14.76
C GLN A 34 3.27 5.21 15.66
N LYS A 35 3.66 6.49 15.76
CA LYS A 35 2.92 7.49 16.53
C LYS A 35 1.47 7.64 16.06
N TYR A 36 1.23 7.59 14.75
CA TYR A 36 -0.12 7.67 14.20
C TYR A 36 -0.94 6.42 14.56
N TYR A 37 -0.37 5.22 14.45
CA TYR A 37 -1.05 3.97 14.79
C TYR A 37 -1.42 3.87 16.28
N GLU A 38 -0.60 4.44 17.16
CA GLU A 38 -0.88 4.49 18.60
C GLU A 38 -1.96 5.53 18.97
N SER A 39 -2.18 6.51 18.09
CA SER A 39 -3.21 7.54 18.30
C SER A 39 -4.63 7.00 18.15
N GLU A 40 -5.59 7.64 18.82
CA GLU A 40 -7.01 7.28 18.72
C GLU A 40 -7.55 7.43 17.29
N GLY A 41 -7.08 8.44 16.56
CA GLY A 41 -7.43 8.63 15.15
C GLY A 41 -6.95 7.47 14.27
N GLY A 42 -5.71 7.00 14.48
CA GLY A 42 -5.15 5.86 13.75
C GLY A 42 -5.88 4.55 14.04
N LYS A 43 -6.16 4.26 15.31
CA LYS A 43 -6.95 3.07 15.70
C LYS A 43 -8.35 3.08 15.09
N LYS A 44 -9.04 4.23 15.11
CA LYS A 44 -10.37 4.38 14.51
C LYS A 44 -10.33 4.15 13.00
N ALA A 45 -9.42 4.82 12.29
CA ALA A 45 -9.26 4.65 10.85
C ALA A 45 -8.96 3.18 10.47
N PHE A 46 -8.13 2.50 11.27
CA PHE A 46 -7.82 1.08 11.06
C PHE A 46 -9.03 0.16 11.30
N ALA A 47 -9.84 0.44 12.34
CA ALA A 47 -11.06 -0.31 12.60
C ALA A 47 -12.08 -0.12 11.47
N GLU A 48 -12.28 1.10 10.97
CA GLU A 48 -13.15 1.39 9.84
C GLU A 48 -12.69 0.70 8.55
N TRP A 49 -11.38 0.70 8.28
CA TRP A 49 -10.82 -0.02 7.14
C TRP A 49 -11.07 -1.53 7.23
N LYS A 50 -10.85 -2.14 8.40
CA LYS A 50 -11.14 -3.57 8.61
C LYS A 50 -12.61 -3.90 8.37
N ALA A 51 -13.52 -3.09 8.92
CA ALA A 51 -14.95 -3.28 8.73
C ALA A 51 -15.36 -3.20 7.25
N LYS A 52 -14.81 -2.24 6.49
CA LYS A 52 -15.06 -2.14 5.03
C LYS A 52 -14.55 -3.35 4.26
N LYS A 53 -13.41 -3.91 4.67
CA LYS A 53 -12.82 -5.08 4.01
C LYS A 53 -13.69 -6.33 4.18
N GLU A 54 -14.20 -6.56 5.39
CA GLU A 54 -15.11 -7.68 5.68
C GLU A 54 -16.43 -7.57 4.90
N ILE A 55 -16.96 -6.34 4.75
CA ILE A 55 -18.15 -6.10 3.92
C ILE A 55 -17.85 -6.39 2.45
N SER A 56 -16.70 -5.95 1.94
CA SER A 56 -16.27 -6.22 0.56
C SER A 56 -16.11 -7.72 0.28
N ASP A 57 -15.49 -8.46 1.21
CA ASP A 57 -15.29 -9.92 1.06
C ASP A 57 -16.62 -10.68 1.17
N SER A 58 -17.57 -10.20 2.00
CA SER A 58 -18.90 -10.79 2.13
C SER A 58 -19.84 -10.49 0.95
N ALA A 59 -19.66 -9.37 0.26
CA ALA A 59 -20.49 -8.95 -0.89
C ALA A 59 -20.09 -9.62 -2.22
N SER A 60 -18.98 -10.37 -2.23
CA SER A 60 -18.50 -11.13 -3.38
C SER A 60 -18.84 -12.63 -3.35
N THR A 61 -19.71 -13.08 -2.44
CA THR A 61 -20.27 -14.45 -2.42
C THR A 61 -21.71 -14.49 -2.89
#